data_AF-A0A4Y7Q5N4-F1
#
_entry.id   AF-A0A4Y7Q5N4-F1
#
_cell.length_a   1.000
_cell.length_b   1.000
_cell.length_c   1.000
_cell.angle_alpha   90.00
_cell.angle_beta   90.00
_cell.angle_gamma   90.00
#
_symmetry.space_group_name_H-M   'P 1'
#
loop_
_entity.id
_entity.type
_entity.pdbx_description
1 polymer ?
#
loop_
_entity_poly.entity_id
_entity_poly.type
_entity_poly.pdbx_seq_one_letter_code
_entity_poly.pdbx_strand_id
1 'polypeptide(L)'
;MAALKYVQGHLGKRIRVLQKACMSSVMENGITTMPNEILTLVFERGHRMTSGCAFAKCVSHVSRRFRQTSLRTTLLWSRLSAAYADTQIQTFLERSGQVDLEVSTRLPFGSAPEKIGVIS
;
A
#
# COMPACT_ATOMS: atom_id res chain seq x y z
N MET A 1 33.56 -38.21 13.04
CA MET A 1 32.22 -37.57 13.12
C MET A 1 32.23 -36.12 13.63
N ALA A 2 33.05 -35.74 14.62
CA ALA A 2 33.05 -34.38 15.19
C ALA A 2 33.55 -33.29 14.23
N ALA A 3 34.64 -33.54 13.49
CA ALA A 3 35.18 -32.58 12.52
C ALA A 3 34.19 -32.24 11.40
N LEU A 4 33.44 -33.23 10.91
CA LEU A 4 32.40 -33.03 9.89
C LEU A 4 31.27 -32.12 10.42
N LYS A 5 30.81 -32.34 11.65
CA LYS A 5 29.80 -31.50 12.30
C LYS A 5 30.29 -30.06 12.49
N TYR A 6 31.56 -29.88 12.85
CA TYR A 6 32.18 -28.55 12.95
C TYR A 6 32.20 -27.81 11.61
N VAL A 7 32.62 -28.48 10.54
CA VAL A 7 32.65 -27.90 9.18
C VAL A 7 31.24 -27.53 8.72
N GLN A 8 30.25 -28.41 8.92
CA GLN A 8 28.84 -28.10 8.60
C GLN A 8 28.33 -26.88 9.36
N GLY A 9 28.61 -26.79 10.67
CA GLY A 9 28.21 -25.65 11.49
C GLY A 9 28.88 -24.34 11.05
N HIS A 10 30.17 -24.39 10.71
CA HIS A 10 30.91 -23.24 10.21
C HIS A 10 30.41 -22.77 8.85
N LEU A 11 30.17 -23.70 7.93
CA LEU A 11 29.62 -23.41 6.60
C LEU A 11 28.21 -22.82 6.70
N GLY A 12 27.36 -23.39 7.56
CA GLY A 12 26.02 -22.86 7.83
C GLY A 12 26.03 -21.42 8.35
N LYS A 13 26.96 -21.08 9.25
CA LYS A 13 27.15 -19.69 9.72
C LYS A 13 27.55 -18.76 8.57
N ARG A 14 28.51 -19.16 7.73
CA ARG A 14 28.97 -18.35 6.58
C ARG A 14 27.86 -18.15 5.54
N ILE A 15 27.09 -19.20 5.24
CA ILE A 15 25.94 -19.12 4.33
C ILE A 15 24.91 -18.11 4.87
N ARG A 16 24.57 -18.16 6.17
CA ARG A 16 23.64 -17.20 6.77
C ARG A 16 24.13 -15.75 6.69
N VAL A 17 25.42 -15.52 6.92
CA VAL A 17 26.04 -14.18 6.78
C VAL A 17 25.92 -13.69 5.33
N LEU A 18 26.26 -14.54 4.36
CA LEU A 18 26.14 -14.22 2.93
C LEU A 18 24.69 -13.95 2.52
N GLN A 19 23.75 -14.81 2.94
CA GLN A 19 22.33 -14.60 2.69
C GLN A 19 21.87 -13.24 3.21
N LYS A 20 22.22 -12.89 4.46
CA LYS A 20 21.86 -11.60 5.05
C LYS A 20 22.46 -10.43 4.29
N ALA A 21 23.71 -10.54 3.82
CA ALA A 21 24.34 -9.52 3.01
C ALA A 21 23.65 -9.35 1.64
N CYS A 22 23.22 -10.46 1.02
CA CYS A 22 22.55 -10.45 -0.27
C CYS A 22 21.04 -10.15 -0.20
N MET A 23 20.41 -10.19 0.98
CA MET A 23 18.96 -10.02 1.13
C MET A 23 18.44 -8.71 0.51
N SER A 24 19.17 -7.61 0.67
CA SER A 24 18.77 -6.32 0.09
C SER A 24 18.71 -6.41 -1.44
N SER A 25 19.76 -6.96 -2.06
CA SER A 25 19.84 -7.11 -3.52
C SER A 25 18.82 -8.09 -4.06
N VAL A 26 18.59 -9.20 -3.34
CA VAL A 26 17.56 -10.18 -3.72
C VAL A 26 16.17 -9.56 -3.62
N MET A 27 15.90 -8.76 -2.59
CA MET A 27 14.62 -8.09 -2.41
C MET A 27 14.38 -7.03 -3.48
N GLU A 28 15.37 -6.20 -3.77
CA GLU A 28 15.31 -5.21 -4.84
C GLU A 28 15.07 -5.88 -6.19
N ASN A 29 15.85 -6.92 -6.52
CA ASN A 29 15.67 -7.68 -7.75
C ASN A 29 14.29 -8.35 -7.80
N GLY A 30 13.79 -8.86 -6.69
CA GLY A 30 12.44 -9.43 -6.60
C GLY A 30 11.37 -8.39 -6.92
N ILE A 31 11.47 -7.19 -6.34
CA ILE A 31 10.52 -6.10 -6.60
C ILE A 31 10.59 -5.63 -8.05
N THR A 32 11.77 -5.57 -8.66
CA THR A 32 11.94 -5.10 -10.04
C THR A 32 11.51 -6.16 -11.06
N THR A 33 11.74 -7.45 -10.80
CA THR A 33 11.42 -8.56 -11.72
C THR A 33 10.00 -9.09 -11.60
N MET A 34 9.34 -8.89 -10.46
CA MET A 34 7.95 -9.30 -10.25
C MET A 34 7.06 -8.74 -11.36
N PRO A 35 6.07 -9.47 -11.92
CA PRO A 35 5.12 -8.91 -12.90
C PRO A 35 4.14 -7.90 -12.29
N ASN A 36 3.54 -7.04 -13.12
CA ASN A 36 2.59 -6.02 -12.64
C ASN A 36 1.26 -6.61 -12.15
N GLU A 37 0.89 -7.77 -12.67
CA GLU A 37 -0.29 -8.55 -12.31
C GLU A 37 -0.18 -9.02 -10.85
N ILE A 38 1.01 -9.48 -10.45
CA ILE A 38 1.27 -9.91 -9.07
C ILE A 38 1.24 -8.71 -8.13
N LEU A 39 1.84 -7.58 -8.51
CA LEU A 39 1.73 -6.34 -7.73
C LEU A 39 0.27 -5.91 -7.55
N THR A 40 -0.53 -6.02 -8.61
CA THR A 40 -1.96 -5.71 -8.57
C THR A 40 -2.68 -6.59 -7.53
N LEU A 41 -2.46 -7.91 -7.57
CA LEU A 41 -3.04 -8.84 -6.58
C LEU A 41 -2.62 -8.53 -5.14
N VAL A 42 -1.35 -8.18 -4.93
CA VAL A 42 -0.83 -7.76 -3.61
C VAL A 42 -1.53 -6.49 -3.15
N PHE A 43 -1.72 -5.50 -4.04
CA PHE A 43 -2.39 -4.25 -3.71
C PHE A 43 -3.87 -4.47 -3.40
N GLU A 44 -4.59 -5.25 -4.19
CA GLU A 44 -5.99 -5.58 -3.92
C GLU A 44 -6.14 -6.29 -2.57
N ARG A 45 -5.24 -7.23 -2.27
CA ARG A 45 -5.26 -7.92 -0.98
C ARG A 45 -4.96 -6.96 0.18
N GLY A 46 -3.94 -6.12 0.03
CA GLY A 46 -3.59 -5.11 1.04
C GLY A 46 -4.70 -4.08 1.27
N HIS A 47 -5.42 -3.69 0.22
CA HIS A 47 -6.61 -2.85 0.32
C HIS A 47 -7.71 -3.55 1.13
N ARG A 48 -8.01 -4.83 0.84
CA ARG A 48 -9.01 -5.59 1.63
C ARG A 48 -8.62 -5.78 3.10
N MET A 49 -7.32 -5.83 3.41
CA MET A 49 -6.82 -6.01 4.77
C MET A 49 -6.73 -4.70 5.57
N THR A 50 -6.85 -3.57 4.91
CA THR A 50 -6.79 -2.25 5.53
C THR A 50 -8.14 -1.56 5.47
N SER A 51 -8.30 -0.50 6.25
CA SER A 51 -9.48 0.37 6.22
C SER A 51 -9.11 1.76 5.70
N GLY A 52 -10.04 2.39 4.99
CA GLY A 52 -9.84 3.72 4.43
C GLY A 52 -8.87 3.72 3.23
N CYS A 53 -8.41 4.92 2.89
CA CYS A 53 -7.67 5.20 1.65
C CYS A 53 -6.17 5.48 1.84
N ALA A 54 -5.67 5.39 3.07
CA ALA A 54 -4.25 5.57 3.36
C ALA A 54 -3.39 4.56 2.60
N PHE A 55 -3.84 3.30 2.51
CA PHE A 55 -3.13 2.25 1.81
C PHE A 55 -2.87 2.60 0.33
N ALA A 56 -3.90 3.08 -0.39
CA ALA A 56 -3.79 3.47 -1.79
C ALA A 56 -2.76 4.60 -1.99
N LYS A 57 -2.77 5.60 -1.09
CA LYS A 57 -1.78 6.69 -1.08
C LYS A 57 -0.38 6.15 -0.85
N CYS A 58 -0.18 5.32 0.17
CA CYS A 58 1.12 4.73 0.52
C CYS A 58 1.72 3.97 -0.66
N VAL A 59 0.98 3.01 -1.24
CA VAL A 59 1.53 2.20 -2.34
C VAL A 59 1.84 3.05 -3.58
N SER A 60 1.03 4.07 -3.87
CA SER A 60 1.24 4.95 -5.01
C SER A 60 2.51 5.82 -4.90
N HIS A 61 3.07 5.99 -3.70
CA HIS A 61 4.23 6.84 -3.44
C HIS A 61 5.54 6.05 -3.26
N VAL A 62 5.52 4.71 -3.29
CA VAL A 62 6.73 3.88 -3.09
C VAL A 62 7.72 4.01 -4.26
N SER A 63 7.23 3.92 -5.50
CA SER A 63 8.06 4.00 -6.70
C SER A 63 7.23 4.39 -7.93
N ARG A 64 7.89 4.81 -9.01
CA ARG A 64 7.20 5.10 -10.30
C ARG A 64 6.39 3.90 -10.80
N ARG A 65 6.93 2.70 -10.63
CA ARG A 65 6.28 1.45 -11.03
C ARG A 65 5.04 1.17 -10.18
N PHE A 66 5.15 1.29 -8.86
CA PHE A 66 4.02 1.11 -7.96
C PHE A 66 2.94 2.16 -8.22
N ARG A 67 3.33 3.41 -8.50
CA ARG A 67 2.41 4.46 -8.92
C ARG A 67 1.62 4.05 -10.16
N GLN A 68 2.30 3.61 -11.23
CA GLN A 68 1.63 3.17 -12.46
C GLN A 68 0.68 2.00 -12.22
N THR A 69 1.12 0.97 -11.47
CA THR A 69 0.28 -0.18 -11.15
C THR A 69 -0.93 0.25 -10.29
N SER A 70 -0.71 1.04 -9.24
CA SER A 70 -1.80 1.51 -8.36
C SER A 70 -2.85 2.34 -9.10
N LEU A 71 -2.44 3.19 -10.05
CA LEU A 71 -3.37 3.96 -10.89
C LEU A 71 -4.19 3.07 -11.83
N ARG A 72 -3.66 1.93 -12.26
CA ARG A 72 -4.41 0.95 -13.07
C ARG A 72 -5.33 0.08 -12.20
N THR A 73 -5.04 -0.07 -10.92
CA THR A 73 -5.88 -0.80 -9.95
C THR A 73 -6.95 0.13 -9.38
N THR A 74 -8.04 0.31 -10.14
CA THR A 74 -9.17 1.18 -9.78
C THR A 74 -9.76 0.88 -8.41
N LEU A 75 -9.77 -0.40 -7.99
CA LEU A 75 -10.24 -0.84 -6.66
C LEU A 75 -9.56 -0.09 -5.51
N LEU A 76 -8.29 0.30 -5.64
CA LEU A 76 -7.58 1.03 -4.59
C LEU A 76 -8.19 2.39 -4.29
N TRP A 77 -8.77 3.03 -5.30
CA TRP A 77 -9.31 4.38 -5.24
C TRP A 77 -10.81 4.40 -4.95
N SER A 78 -11.43 3.23 -4.75
CA SER A 78 -12.85 3.09 -4.43
C SER A 78 -13.23 3.64 -3.05
N ARG A 79 -12.26 3.77 -2.13
CA ARG A 79 -12.49 4.24 -0.76
C ARG A 79 -12.28 5.74 -0.65
N LEU A 80 -13.31 6.43 -0.19
CA LEU A 80 -13.34 7.88 0.01
C LEU A 80 -13.59 8.21 1.49
N SER A 81 -13.09 9.36 1.92
CA SER A 81 -13.42 9.94 3.21
C SER A 81 -14.05 11.30 3.00
N ALA A 82 -15.18 11.55 3.67
CA ALA A 82 -15.85 12.86 3.64
C ALA A 82 -15.01 13.97 4.30
N ALA A 83 -13.98 13.60 5.07
CA ALA A 83 -13.05 14.56 5.68
C ALA A 83 -11.97 15.09 4.70
N TYR A 84 -12.02 14.70 3.42
CA TYR A 84 -11.05 15.13 2.41
C TYR A 84 -11.45 16.44 1.75
N ALA A 85 -10.45 17.21 1.34
CA ALA A 85 -10.68 18.39 0.51
C ALA A 85 -11.30 17.99 -0.84
N ASP A 86 -12.15 18.84 -1.41
CA ASP A 86 -12.86 18.57 -2.67
C ASP A 86 -11.92 18.15 -3.80
N THR A 87 -10.73 18.76 -3.87
CA THR A 87 -9.70 18.41 -4.85
C THR A 87 -9.21 16.97 -4.72
N GLN A 88 -9.10 16.47 -3.49
CA GLN A 88 -8.72 15.07 -3.22
C GLN A 88 -9.85 14.13 -3.54
N ILE A 89 -11.09 14.50 -3.23
CA ILE A 89 -12.28 13.70 -3.55
C ILE A 89 -12.39 13.55 -5.07
N GLN A 90 -12.29 14.65 -5.82
CA GLN A 90 -12.32 14.63 -7.28
C GLN A 90 -11.21 13.74 -7.86
N THR A 91 -9.98 13.87 -7.36
CA THR A 91 -8.86 13.04 -7.81
C THR A 91 -9.11 11.55 -7.60
N PHE A 92 -9.75 11.18 -6.48
CA PHE A 92 -10.07 9.79 -6.19
C PHE A 92 -11.23 9.29 -7.06
N LEU A 93 -12.25 10.11 -7.29
CA LEU A 93 -13.37 9.80 -8.17
C LEU A 93 -12.88 9.51 -9.59
N GLU A 94 -12.05 10.40 -10.16
CA GLU A 94 -11.44 10.23 -11.48
C GLU A 94 -10.62 8.92 -11.59
N ARG A 95 -9.99 8.48 -10.50
CA ARG A 95 -9.16 7.26 -10.47
C ARG A 95 -9.95 5.98 -10.17
N SER A 96 -11.09 6.08 -9.49
CA SER A 96 -11.93 4.92 -9.17
C SER A 96 -12.66 4.37 -10.40
N GLY A 97 -12.88 5.20 -11.41
CA GLY A 97 -13.57 4.81 -12.64
C GLY A 97 -15.01 4.36 -12.36
N GLN A 98 -15.37 3.15 -12.83
CA GLN A 98 -16.71 2.57 -12.68
C GLN A 98 -16.80 1.50 -11.56
N VAL A 99 -15.96 1.60 -10.54
CA VAL A 99 -15.99 0.66 -9.40
C VAL A 99 -16.89 1.21 -8.29
N ASP A 100 -17.60 0.33 -7.58
CA ASP A 100 -18.41 0.69 -6.43
C ASP A 100 -17.60 1.48 -5.39
N LEU A 101 -18.15 2.62 -4.95
CA LEU A 101 -17.50 3.53 -4.02
C LEU A 101 -17.88 3.22 -2.57
N GLU A 102 -16.88 3.12 -1.71
CA GLU A 102 -17.04 3.00 -0.27
C GLU A 102 -16.71 4.36 0.37
N VAL A 103 -17.74 5.08 0.84
CA VAL A 103 -17.59 6.41 1.43
C VAL A 103 -17.65 6.34 2.95
N SER A 104 -16.54 6.69 3.60
CA SER A 104 -16.48 6.87 5.06
C SER A 104 -16.91 8.28 5.43
N THR A 105 -18.07 8.41 6.09
CA THR A 105 -18.61 9.68 6.60
C THR A 105 -18.16 10.01 8.02
N ARG A 106 -17.24 9.23 8.61
CA ARG A 106 -16.69 9.52 9.95
C ARG A 106 -15.99 10.87 9.91
N LEU A 107 -16.71 11.89 10.37
CA LEU A 107 -16.14 13.19 10.71
C LEU A 107 -15.11 12.98 11.82
N PRO A 108 -13.99 13.71 11.83
CA PRO A 108 -13.19 13.82 13.04
C PRO A 108 -14.13 14.34 14.14
N PHE A 109 -14.37 13.55 15.18
CA PHE A 109 -15.05 14.01 16.39
C PHE A 109 -14.33 15.27 16.88
N GLY A 110 -14.89 16.46 16.60
CA GLY A 110 -14.24 17.72 16.94
C GLY A 110 -14.62 18.98 16.16
N SER A 111 -15.40 18.94 15.07
CA SER A 111 -15.94 20.17 14.50
C SER A 111 -17.27 20.51 15.17
N ALA A 112 -17.27 21.55 16.00
CA ALA A 112 -18.44 22.14 16.62
C ALA A 112 -19.56 22.42 15.58
N PRO A 113 -20.85 22.37 15.97
CA PRO A 113 -21.92 22.78 15.08
C PRO A 113 -21.78 24.28 14.79
N GLU A 114 -21.39 24.60 13.56
CA GLU A 114 -21.46 25.96 13.04
C GLU A 114 -22.95 26.37 13.03
N LYS A 115 -23.26 27.40 13.82
CA LYS A 115 -24.61 27.91 14.00
C LYS A 115 -25.14 28.36 12.63
N ILE A 116 -26.19 27.70 12.15
CA ILE A 116 -27.04 28.24 11.09
C ILE A 116 -27.75 29.46 11.67
N GLY A 117 -27.20 30.65 11.39
CA GLY A 117 -27.83 31.93 11.65
C GLY A 117 -28.90 32.17 10.59
N VAL A 118 -30.16 32.05 11.01
CA VAL A 118 -31.37 32.39 10.28
C VAL A 118 -31.31 33.85 9.80
N ILE A 119 -31.52 34.07 8.51
CA ILE A 119 -31.84 35.40 7.96
C ILE A 119 -33.35 35.58 8.15
N SER A 120 -33.74 36.59 8.94
CA SER A 120 -35.09 37.16 8.98
C SER A 120 -35.02 38.61 8.52
#